data_AF-A0A379WHS0-F1
#
_entry.id   AF-A0A379WHS0-F1
#
_cell.length_a   1.000
_cell.length_b   1.000
_cell.length_c   1.000
_cell.angle_alpha   90.00
_cell.angle_beta   90.00
_cell.angle_gamma   90.00
#
_symmetry.space_group_name_H-M   'P 1'
#
loop_
_entity.id
_entity.type
_entity.pdbx_description
1 polymer ?
#
loop_
_entity_poly.entity_id
_entity_poly.type
_entity_poly.pdbx_seq_one_letter_code
_entity_poly.pdbx_strand_id
1 'polypeptide(L)' 'MPTKALTFGNLDDPNSDISRLLRQKTTYRYKLALGTKPKVYRVPFNYGEVSQ' A
#
# COMPACT_ATOMS: atom_id res chain seq x y z
N MET A 1 8.30 15.79 -13.59
CA MET A 1 6.84 15.56 -13.64
C MET A 1 6.42 14.92 -12.32
N PRO A 2 5.29 15.32 -11.70
CA PRO A 2 4.83 14.70 -10.46
C PRO A 2 4.49 13.23 -10.69
N THR A 3 4.95 12.36 -9.80
CA THR A 3 4.62 10.94 -9.83
C THR A 3 3.31 10.73 -9.06
N LYS A 4 2.38 9.96 -9.61
CA LYS A 4 1.10 9.60 -8.94
C LYS A 4 1.36 8.54 -7.85
N ALA A 5 2.16 8.91 -6.84
CA ALA A 5 2.68 7.99 -5.83
C ALA A 5 1.65 7.61 -4.76
N LEU A 6 0.66 8.47 -4.51
CA LEU A 6 -0.39 8.25 -3.52
C LEU A 6 -1.73 8.00 -4.20
N THR A 7 -2.45 6.98 -3.74
CA THR A 7 -3.83 6.69 -4.12
C THR A 7 -4.65 6.47 -2.85
N PHE A 8 -5.72 7.23 -2.69
CA PHE A 8 -6.64 7.13 -1.55
C PHE A 8 -7.98 6.56 -2.03
N GLY A 9 -8.74 5.91 -1.13
CA GLY A 9 -10.07 5.40 -1.44
C GLY A 9 -10.67 4.58 -0.31
N ASN A 10 -11.90 4.10 -0.52
CA ASN A 10 -12.61 3.25 0.42
C ASN A 10 -12.15 1.79 0.28
N LEU A 11 -11.74 1.16 1.38
CA LEU A 11 -11.34 -0.26 1.40
C LEU A 11 -12.53 -1.21 1.40
N ASP A 12 -13.72 -0.75 1.80
CA ASP A 12 -14.94 -1.55 1.83
C ASP A 12 -15.65 -1.57 0.47
N ASP A 13 -15.29 -0.66 -0.45
CA ASP A 13 -15.76 -0.67 -1.82
C ASP A 13 -14.81 -1.49 -2.72
N PRO A 14 -15.24 -2.64 -3.26
CA PRO A 14 -14.40 -3.46 -4.12
C PRO A 14 -14.02 -2.78 -5.44
N ASN A 15 -14.74 -1.73 -5.86
CA ASN A 15 -14.52 -1.00 -7.11
C ASN A 15 -13.68 0.27 -6.95
N SER A 16 -13.29 0.63 -5.73
CA SER A 16 -12.41 1.77 -5.49
C SER A 16 -11.03 1.57 -6.13
N ASP A 17 -10.36 2.68 -6.47
CA ASP A 17 -9.04 2.64 -7.08
C ASP A 17 -7.99 1.95 -6.19
N ILE A 18 -8.07 2.14 -4.87
CA ILE A 18 -7.20 1.45 -3.92
C ILE A 18 -7.48 -0.05 -3.88
N SER A 19 -8.76 -0.46 -3.86
CA SER A 19 -9.14 -1.89 -3.86
C SER A 19 -8.65 -2.60 -5.12
N ARG A 20 -8.75 -1.93 -6.28
CA ARG A 20 -8.21 -2.46 -7.55
C ARG A 20 -6.68 -2.54 -7.52
N LEU A 21 -6.00 -1.52 -7.01
CA LEU A 21 -4.55 -1.46 -6.93
C LEU A 21 -3.98 -2.56 -6.00
N LEU A 22 -4.60 -2.77 -4.84
CA LEU A 22 -4.20 -3.82 -3.88
C LEU A 22 -4.31 -5.24 -4.44
N ARG A 23 -5.22 -5.47 -5.40
CA ARG A 23 -5.32 -6.76 -6.11
C ARG A 23 -4.25 -6.93 -7.20
N GLN A 24 -3.73 -5.83 -7.75
CA GLN A 24 -2.80 -5.83 -8.88
C GLN A 24 -1.33 -5.74 -8.47
N LYS A 25 -1.04 -5.23 -7.27
CA LYS A 25 0.32 -4.97 -6.79
C LYS A 25 0.58 -5.71 -5.49
N THR A 26 1.75 -6.33 -5.39
CA THR A 26 2.27 -6.78 -4.10
C THR A 26 2.45 -5.56 -3.20
N THR A 27 1.90 -5.61 -2.00
CA THR A 27 2.03 -4.54 -1.00
C THR A 27 2.29 -5.09 0.38
N TYR A 28 2.84 -4.26 1.26
CA TYR A 28 3.04 -4.59 2.67
C TYR A 28 2.61 -3.45 3.58
N ARG A 29 2.51 -3.73 4.88
CA ARG A 29 2.17 -2.76 5.93
C ARG A 29 3.36 -2.61 6.88
N TYR A 30 3.73 -1.37 7.17
CA TYR A 30 4.92 -1.05 7.96
C TYR A 30 4.71 -1.33 9.46
N LYS A 31 5.73 -1.88 10.15
CA LYS A 31 5.74 -2.14 11.60
C LYS A 31 4.49 -2.85 12.14
N LEU A 32 4.02 -3.91 11.47
CA LEU A 32 2.87 -4.70 11.92
C LEU A 32 3.00 -5.23 13.36
N ALA A 33 4.23 -5.51 13.79
CA ALA A 33 4.54 -6.01 15.13
C ALA A 33 4.08 -5.07 16.28
N LEU A 34 3.86 -3.78 16.02
CA LEU A 34 3.39 -2.82 17.02
C LEU A 34 1.86 -2.86 17.27
N GLY A 35 1.12 -3.72 16.56
CA GLY A 35 -0.32 -3.91 16.80
C GLY A 35 -1.22 -2.76 16.33
N THR A 36 -0.68 -1.75 15.64
CA THR A 36 -1.42 -0.53 15.23
C THR A 36 -2.38 -0.72 14.06
N LYS A 37 -2.35 -1.89 13.40
CA LYS A 37 -3.22 -2.24 12.26
C LYS A 37 -3.35 -1.07 11.24
N PRO A 38 -2.23 -0.53 10.69
CA PRO A 38 -2.23 0.72 9.91
C PRO A 38 -2.93 0.58 8.55
N LYS A 39 -3.82 1.49 8.15
CA LYS A 39 -4.53 1.43 6.85
C LYS A 39 -3.72 2.02 5.68
N VAL A 40 -2.40 1.81 5.68
CA VAL A 40 -1.48 2.28 4.64
C VAL A 40 -0.72 1.09 4.08
N TYR A 41 -0.77 0.92 2.77
CA TYR A 41 -0.15 -0.17 2.03
C TYR A 41 0.94 0.40 1.14
N ARG A 42 2.13 -0.17 1.22
CA ARG A 42 3.30 0.29 0.48
C ARG A 42 3.65 -0.70 -0.61
N VAL A 43 3.97 -0.19 -1.80
CA VAL A 43 4.51 -0.98 -2.90
C VAL A 43 6.02 -1.08 -2.68
N PRO A 44 6.61 -2.30 -2.68
CA PRO A 44 8.03 -2.47 -2.45
C PRO A 44 8.85 -1.81 -3.57
N PHE A 45 10.01 -1.26 -3.22
CA PHE A 45 10.92 -0.69 -4.20
C PHE A 45 11.85 -1.77 -4.75
N ASN A 46 11.97 -1.86 -6.07
CA ASN A 46 12.73 -2.93 -6.74
C ASN A 46 14.26 -2.85 -6.49
N TYR A 47 14.80 -1.72 -6.02
CA TYR A 47 16.24 -1.52 -5.80
C TYR A 47 16.62 -1.47 -4.31
N GLY A 48 16.15 -2.44 -3.55
CA GLY A 48 16.51 -2.59 -2.13
C GLY A 48 15.64 -1.72 -1.25
N GLU A 49 14.59 -2.34 -0.73
CA GLU A 49 13.94 -1.82 0.46
C GLU A 49 14.82 -2.16 1.67
N VAL A 50 14.95 -1.24 2.64
CA VAL A 50 15.60 -1.58 3.91
C VAL A 50 14.77 -2.67 4.57
N SER A 51 15.25 -3.90 4.54
CA SER A 51 14.67 -5.04 5.24
C SER A 51 14.51 -4.65 6.70
N GLN A 52 13.26 -4.63 7.17
CA GLN A 52 12.87 -4.13 8.49
C GLN A 52 12.92 -5.23 9.54
#